data_AF-A0A7S2VPL6-F1
#
_entry.id   AF-A0A7S2VPL6-F1
#
_cell.length_a   1.000
_cell.length_b   1.000
_cell.length_c   1.000
_cell.angle_alpha   90.00
_cell.angle_beta   90.00
_cell.angle_gamma   90.00
#
_symmetry.space_group_name_H-M   'P 1'
#
loop_
_entity.id
_entity.type
_entity.pdbx_description
1 polymer ?
#
loop_
_entity_poly.entity_id
_entity_poly.type
_entity_poly.pdbx_seq_one_letter_code
_entity_poly.pdbx_strand_id
1 'polypeptide(L)'
;MDGLVWRSRTTENGLRRVNYYIKHLVVDSAGELNKATEWFTDNQDPKIVCHPVVTIVTDTIWGKVAFRQFLFMKTWFLFTLIVFVMSQSVLNHLSSHGIAADGSASSRR
;
A
#
# COMPACT_ATOMS: atom_id res chain seq x y z
N MET A 1 24.89 10.30 11.44
CA MET A 1 23.84 11.15 10.84
C MET A 1 24.12 12.65 10.91
N ASP A 2 25.25 13.09 11.49
CA ASP A 2 25.55 14.53 11.70
C ASP A 2 25.90 15.32 10.41
N GLY A 3 26.07 14.64 9.27
CA GLY A 3 26.45 15.27 8.00
C GLY A 3 25.30 15.80 7.13
N LEU A 4 24.04 15.49 7.44
CA LEU A 4 22.85 15.90 6.65
C LEU A 4 22.02 16.99 7.35
N VAL A 5 22.62 17.64 8.34
CA VAL A 5 21.94 18.56 9.27
C VAL A 5 22.50 19.96 9.04
N TRP A 6 21.73 20.82 8.37
CA TRP A 6 22.07 22.24 8.37
C TRP A 6 21.54 22.85 9.67
N ARG A 7 22.46 23.06 10.63
CA ARG A 7 22.15 23.69 11.91
C ARG A 7 22.37 25.20 11.78
N SER A 8 21.29 25.99 11.84
CA SER A 8 21.42 27.46 11.92
C SER A 8 22.36 27.85 13.05
N ARG A 9 23.23 28.85 12.85
CA ARG A 9 24.12 29.37 13.89
C ARG A 9 23.37 30.23 14.92
N THR A 10 22.15 30.66 14.57
CA THR A 10 21.30 31.52 15.39
C THR A 10 20.33 30.68 16.20
N THR A 11 20.36 30.86 17.51
CA THR A 11 19.44 30.27 18.48
C THR A 11 18.30 31.27 18.70
N GLU A 12 17.05 30.86 18.46
CA GLU A 12 15.86 31.65 18.80
C GLU A 12 15.16 30.96 19.98
N ASN A 13 14.90 31.69 21.08
CA ASN A 13 14.17 31.18 22.26
C ASN A 13 14.74 29.87 22.85
N GLY A 14 16.06 29.72 22.88
CA GLY A 14 16.72 28.52 23.42
C GLY A 14 16.60 27.25 22.57
N LEU A 15 15.91 27.35 21.42
CA LEU A 15 15.74 26.26 20.45
C LEU A 15 16.55 26.58 19.19
N ARG A 16 17.15 25.54 18.59
CA ARG A 16 17.97 25.66 17.40
C ARG A 16 17.23 25.07 16.20
N ARG A 17 16.99 25.87 15.17
CA ARG A 17 16.39 25.39 13.91
C ARG A 17 17.33 24.38 13.23
N VAL A 18 16.78 23.20 12.96
CA VAL A 18 17.46 22.13 12.22
C VAL A 18 16.69 21.88 10.93
N ASN A 19 17.34 22.14 9.80
CA ASN A 19 16.78 21.85 8.48
C ASN A 19 17.33 20.52 7.97
N TYR A 20 16.42 19.62 7.58
CA TYR A 20 16.76 18.33 7.00
C TYR A 20 16.49 18.35 5.49
N TYR A 21 17.47 17.96 4.68
CA TYR A 21 17.31 17.84 3.23
C TYR A 21 16.71 16.48 2.89
N ILE A 22 15.39 16.45 2.72
CA ILE A 22 14.63 15.20 2.50
C ILE A 22 14.62 14.78 1.02
N LYS A 23 14.81 15.71 0.08
CA LYS A 23 14.67 15.45 -1.36
C LYS A 23 15.54 14.29 -1.85
N HIS A 24 16.83 14.32 -1.52
CA HIS A 24 17.77 13.27 -1.90
C HIS A 24 17.63 11.98 -1.07
N LEU A 25 16.89 12.02 0.02
CA LEU A 25 16.59 10.84 0.84
C LEU A 25 15.47 10.01 0.21
N VAL A 26 14.55 10.66 -0.50
CA VAL A 26 13.37 10.02 -1.11
C VAL A 26 13.61 9.68 -2.58
N VAL A 27 14.29 10.57 -3.31
CA VAL A 27 14.45 10.46 -4.76
C VAL A 27 15.93 10.49 -5.11
N ASP A 28 16.37 9.49 -5.86
CA ASP A 28 17.71 9.43 -6.43
C ASP A 28 17.87 10.48 -7.54
N SER A 29 19.10 10.79 -7.92
CA SER A 29 19.49 11.62 -9.06
C SER A 29 18.79 11.24 -10.38
N ALA A 30 18.39 9.97 -10.53
CA ALA A 30 17.65 9.44 -11.68
C ALA A 30 16.12 9.63 -11.60
N GLY A 31 15.57 10.14 -10.49
CA GLY A 31 14.11 10.31 -10.30
C GLY A 31 13.40 9.11 -9.68
N GLU A 32 14.12 8.01 -9.46
CA GLU A 32 13.61 6.78 -8.82
C GLU A 32 13.63 6.88 -7.29
N LEU A 33 12.88 6.01 -6.62
CA LEU A 33 12.90 5.92 -5.15
C LEU A 33 14.31 5.54 -4.67
N ASN A 34 14.85 6.32 -3.74
CA ASN A 34 16.18 6.07 -3.21
C ASN A 34 16.21 4.79 -2.35
N LYS A 35 17.16 3.90 -2.65
CA LYS A 35 17.48 2.67 -1.90
C LYS A 35 17.81 2.91 -0.42
N ALA A 36 18.06 4.15 -0.02
CA ALA A 36 18.23 4.53 1.38
C ALA A 36 17.10 3.99 2.27
N THR A 37 15.85 3.97 1.78
CA THR A 37 14.71 3.45 2.53
C THR A 37 14.77 1.93 2.74
N GLU A 38 15.29 1.20 1.75
CA GLU A 38 15.53 -0.25 1.81
C GLU A 38 16.67 -0.54 2.80
N TRP A 39 17.77 0.21 2.70
CA TRP A 39 18.90 0.08 3.62
C TRP A 39 18.56 0.40 5.07
N PHE A 40 17.63 1.32 5.34
CA PHE A 40 17.15 1.55 6.71
C PHE A 40 16.39 0.34 7.27
N THR A 41 15.68 -0.39 6.41
CA THR A 41 14.96 -1.61 6.80
C THR A 41 15.94 -2.76 7.04
N ASP A 42 16.97 -2.90 6.19
CA ASP A 42 17.99 -3.94 6.31
C ASP A 42 18.91 -3.77 7.53
N ASN A 43 19.25 -2.53 7.88
CA ASN A 43 20.13 -2.25 9.02
C ASN A 43 19.46 -2.45 10.38
N GLN A 44 18.12 -2.60 10.44
CA GLN A 44 17.33 -2.84 11.66
C GLN A 44 17.68 -1.93 12.86
N ASP A 45 18.20 -0.71 12.62
CA ASP A 45 18.59 0.20 13.70
C ASP A 45 17.37 1.02 14.16
N PRO A 46 16.84 0.76 15.36
CA PRO A 46 15.63 1.43 15.85
C PRO A 46 15.85 2.94 16.05
N LYS A 47 17.10 3.41 16.24
CA LYS A 47 17.37 4.84 16.41
C LYS A 47 17.18 5.64 15.12
N ILE A 48 17.42 4.99 13.99
CA ILE A 48 17.30 5.59 12.66
C ILE A 48 15.83 5.60 12.21
N VAL A 49 15.13 4.49 12.42
CA VAL A 49 13.71 4.33 12.04
C VAL A 49 12.80 5.28 12.83
N CYS A 50 13.10 5.51 14.11
CA CYS A 50 12.34 6.45 14.95
C CYS A 50 12.68 7.93 14.69
N HIS A 51 13.60 8.24 13.77
CA HIS A 51 13.93 9.63 13.48
C HIS A 51 12.75 10.30 12.76
N PRO A 52 12.28 11.47 13.22
CA PRO A 52 11.04 12.09 12.71
C PRO A 52 11.04 12.34 11.19
N VAL A 53 12.22 12.55 10.60
CA VAL A 53 12.38 12.68 9.14
C VAL A 53 12.04 11.39 8.40
N VAL A 54 12.47 10.24 8.91
CA VAL A 54 12.21 8.92 8.31
C VAL A 54 10.74 8.57 8.45
N THR A 55 10.13 8.86 9.61
CA THR A 55 8.69 8.68 9.82
C THR A 55 7.86 9.51 8.84
N ILE A 56 8.14 10.81 8.69
CA ILE A 56 7.40 11.69 7.77
C ILE A 56 7.52 11.23 6.31
N VAL A 57 8.72 10.80 5.90
CA VAL A 57 8.96 10.26 4.56
C VAL A 57 8.14 9.00 4.33
N THR A 58 8.20 8.06 5.27
CA THR A 58 7.50 6.78 5.17
C THR A 58 5.98 6.98 5.14
N ASP A 59 5.45 7.85 6.00
CA ASP A 59 4.02 8.20 6.02
C ASP A 59 3.57 8.87 4.71
N THR A 60 4.41 9.71 4.12
CA THR A 60 4.11 10.38 2.85
C THR A 60 4.06 9.38 1.69
N ILE A 61 5.03 8.47 1.61
CA ILE A 61 5.08 7.41 0.60
C ILE A 61 3.88 6.48 0.77
N TRP A 62 3.61 6.07 2.02
CA TRP A 62 2.49 5.20 2.33
C TRP A 62 1.15 5.81 1.95
N GLY A 63 0.88 7.04 2.40
CA GLY A 63 -0.40 7.71 2.18
C GLY A 63 -0.69 8.08 0.72
N LYS A 64 0.33 8.47 -0.05
CA LYS A 64 0.13 8.93 -1.44
C LYS A 64 0.32 7.85 -2.50
N VAL A 65 1.25 6.92 -2.29
CA VAL A 65 1.66 5.96 -3.32
C VAL A 65 1.19 4.55 -2.96
N ALA A 66 1.61 4.02 -1.82
CA ALA A 66 1.33 2.63 -1.45
C ALA A 66 -0.17 2.38 -1.24
N PHE A 67 -0.88 3.30 -0.58
CA PHE A 67 -2.31 3.15 -0.29
C PHE A 67 -3.18 3.08 -1.55
N ARG A 68 -2.87 3.90 -2.57
CA ARG A 68 -3.62 3.90 -3.84
C ARG A 68 -3.44 2.58 -4.57
N GLN A 69 -2.21 2.10 -4.68
CA GLN A 69 -1.92 0.84 -5.37
C GLN A 69 -2.54 -0.36 -4.63
N PHE A 70 -2.47 -0.35 -3.30
CA PHE A 70 -3.06 -1.37 -2.46
C PHE A 70 -4.60 -1.39 -2.56
N LEU A 71 -5.24 -0.22 -2.57
CA LEU A 71 -6.69 -0.12 -2.80
C LEU A 71 -7.09 -0.61 -4.18
N PHE A 72 -6.35 -0.22 -5.23
CA PHE A 72 -6.65 -0.70 -6.59
C PHE A 72 -6.58 -2.22 -6.68
N MET A 73 -5.54 -2.84 -6.12
CA MET A 73 -5.41 -4.30 -6.10
C MET A 73 -6.54 -4.98 -5.32
N LYS A 74 -6.88 -4.48 -4.13
CA LYS A 74 -7.99 -5.03 -3.32
C LYS A 74 -9.35 -4.87 -3.99
N THR A 75 -9.61 -3.70 -4.56
CA THR A 75 -10.88 -3.41 -5.26
C THR A 75 -10.99 -4.26 -6.53
N TRP A 76 -9.90 -4.41 -7.29
CA TRP A 76 -9.85 -5.29 -8.46
C TRP A 76 -10.13 -6.74 -8.07
N PHE A 77 -9.50 -7.22 -7.01
CA PHE A 77 -9.76 -8.56 -6.48
C PHE A 77 -11.23 -8.75 -6.09
N LEU A 78 -11.80 -7.83 -5.31
CA LEU A 78 -13.21 -7.88 -4.92
C LEU A 78 -14.15 -7.85 -6.14
N PHE A 79 -13.83 -7.04 -7.13
CA PHE A 79 -14.60 -6.99 -8.37
C PHE A 79 -14.60 -8.34 -9.09
N THR A 80 -13.42 -8.95 -9.27
CA THR A 80 -13.31 -10.28 -9.90
C THR A 80 -14.04 -11.36 -9.09
N LEU A 81 -14.02 -11.27 -7.76
CA LEU A 81 -14.75 -12.17 -6.87
C LEU A 81 -16.27 -12.04 -7.07
N ILE A 82 -16.80 -10.82 -7.16
CA ILE A 82 -18.23 -10.58 -7.38
C ILE A 82 -18.66 -11.15 -8.74
N VAL A 83 -17.87 -10.90 -9.79
CA VAL A 83 -18.14 -11.46 -11.12
C VAL A 83 -18.16 -12.99 -11.06
N PHE A 84 -17.17 -13.59 -10.38
CA PHE A 84 -17.10 -15.04 -10.22
C PHE A 84 -18.31 -15.61 -9.46
N VAL A 85 -18.70 -15.00 -8.34
CA VAL A 85 -19.88 -15.42 -7.55
C VAL A 85 -21.16 -15.29 -8.38
N MET A 86 -21.32 -14.22 -9.15
CA MET A 86 -22.48 -14.06 -10.03
C MET A 86 -22.51 -15.13 -11.12
N SER A 87 -21.37 -15.44 -11.74
CA SER A 87 -21.28 -16.53 -12.73
C SER A 87 -21.67 -17.88 -12.13
N GLN A 88 -21.18 -18.21 -10.93
CA GLN A 88 -21.53 -19.47 -10.25
C GLN A 88 -22.99 -19.49 -9.79
N SER A 89 -23.54 -18.36 -9.33
CA SER A 89 -24.93 -18.23 -8.91
C SER A 89 -25.91 -18.48 -10.08
N VAL A 90 -25.66 -17.86 -11.23
CA VAL A 90 -26.48 -18.08 -12.45
C VAL A 90 -26.41 -19.53 -12.90
N LEU A 91 -25.22 -20.14 -12.90
CA LEU A 91 -25.04 -21.53 -13.29
C LEU A 91 -25.79 -22.48 -12.35
N ASN A 92 -25.73 -22.23 -11.03
CA ASN A 92 -26.41 -23.04 -10.02
C ASN A 92 -27.95 -22.88 -10.09
N HIS A 93 -28.45 -21.70 -10.46
CA HIS A 93 -29.87 -21.48 -10.67
C HIS A 93 -30.39 -22.27 -11.89
N LEU A 94 -29.62 -22.30 -12.98
CA LEU A 94 -29.97 -23.06 -14.19
C LEU A 94 -29.92 -24.58 -13.97
N SER A 95 -28.91 -25.08 -13.25
CA SER A 95 -28.80 -26.51 -12.93
C SER A 95 -29.95 -26.98 -12.04
N SER A 96 -30.33 -26.20 -11.02
CA SER A 96 -31.47 -26.48 -10.16
C SER A 96 -32.78 -26.58 -10.96
N HIS A 97 -32.99 -25.66 -11.91
CA HIS A 97 -34.20 -25.66 -12.72
C HIS A 97 -34.26 -26.82 -13.74
N GLY A 98 -33.12 -27.20 -14.31
CA GLY A 98 -33.00 -28.37 -15.19
C GLY A 98 -33.30 -29.68 -14.47
N ILE A 99 -32.80 -29.85 -13.25
CA ILE A 99 -33.08 -31.04 -12.42
C ILE A 99 -34.57 -31.12 -12.04
N ALA A 100 -35.20 -29.99 -11.73
CA ALA A 100 -36.64 -29.95 -11.42
C ALA A 100 -37.51 -30.32 -12.64
N ALA A 101 -37.11 -29.92 -13.85
CA ALA A 101 -37.80 -30.27 -15.09
C ALA A 101 -37.70 -31.78 -15.39
N ASP A 102 -36.49 -32.36 -15.29
CA ASP A 102 -36.27 -33.79 -15.53
C ASP A 102 -36.94 -34.70 -14.47
N GLY A 103 -36.95 -34.28 -13.19
CA GLY A 103 -37.65 -35.00 -12.12
C GLY A 103 -39.16 -35.10 -12.35
N SER A 104 -39.77 -34.06 -12.92
CA SER A 104 -41.20 -34.05 -13.25
C SER A 104 -41.56 -34.95 -14.45
N ALA A 105 -40.62 -35.15 -15.38
CA ALA A 105 -40.79 -36.03 -16.53
C ALA A 105 -40.64 -37.51 -16.17
N SER A 106 -39.73 -37.84 -15.23
CA SER A 106 -39.52 -39.21 -14.76
C SER A 106 -40.65 -39.74 -13.87
N SER A 107 -41.37 -38.88 -13.16
CA SER A 107 -42.46 -39.30 -12.24
C SER A 107 -43.79 -39.64 -12.95
N ARG A 108 -43.88 -39.50 -14.28
CA ARG A 108 -45.09 -39.81 -15.08
C ARG A 108 -45.02 -41.14 -15.84
N ARG A 109 -44.04 -41.99 -15.58
CA ARG A 109 -43.97 -43.35 -16.14
C ARG A 109 -44.25 -44.41 -15.09
#